data_AF-A0A954B4C9-F1
#
_entry.id   AF-A0A954B4C9-F1
#
_cell.length_a   1.000
_cell.length_b   1.000
_cell.length_c   1.000
_cell.angle_alpha   90.00
_cell.angle_beta   90.00
_cell.angle_gamma   90.00
#
_symmetry.space_group_name_H-M   'P 1'
#
loop_
_entity.id
_entity.type
_entity.pdbx_description
1 polymer ?
#
loop_
_entity_poly.entity_id
_entity_poly.type
_entity_poly.pdbx_seq_one_letter_code
_entity_poly.pdbx_strand_id
1 'polypeptide(L)'
;MSTYDFELVNPPANERRRELWLQHAAGFILFEYVRKRALSEIAESASAEARSAAEKAIDDCMYALMRLIDGNSGALMNADFEVDLRMIARLASAQGPDAPIQQLDLRDGDGFCMGFHYWKEGDFGDDPVAAPRQTSAE
;
A
#
# COMPACT_ATOMS: atom_id res chain seq x y z
N MET A 1 -14.87 0.66 3.53
CA MET A 1 -14.12 1.88 3.85
C MET A 1 -13.05 2.08 2.80
N SER A 2 -12.91 3.28 2.28
CA SER A 2 -11.88 3.69 1.31
C SER A 2 -10.86 4.56 2.04
N THR A 3 -9.67 4.77 1.46
CA THR A 3 -8.67 5.73 1.99
C THR A 3 -9.21 7.15 2.22
N TYR A 4 -10.34 7.54 1.61
CA TYR A 4 -11.03 8.81 1.83
C TYR A 4 -11.70 8.92 3.21
N ASP A 5 -11.92 7.79 3.89
CA ASP A 5 -12.47 7.72 5.26
C ASP A 5 -11.39 8.00 6.32
N PHE A 6 -10.15 8.23 5.89
CA PHE A 6 -9.00 8.43 6.76
C PHE A 6 -8.30 9.76 6.47
N GLU A 7 -7.58 10.24 7.48
CA GLU A 7 -6.68 11.37 7.38
C GLU A 7 -5.25 10.91 7.67
N LEU A 8 -4.31 11.37 6.82
CA LEU A 8 -2.90 11.13 7.02
C LEU A 8 -2.46 11.81 8.32
N VAL A 9 -1.85 11.05 9.23
CA VAL A 9 -1.28 11.64 10.45
C VAL A 9 0.11 12.21 10.17
N ASN A 10 0.63 13.02 11.10
CA ASN A 10 1.94 13.62 10.92
C ASN A 10 3.03 12.55 10.82
N PRO A 11 3.91 12.65 9.80
CA PRO A 11 5.01 11.69 9.63
C PRO A 11 6.04 11.83 10.76
N PRO A 12 6.79 10.76 11.08
CA PRO A 12 7.90 10.84 12.02
C PRO A 12 8.96 11.88 11.60
N ALA A 13 9.49 12.64 12.57
CA ALA A 13 10.52 13.64 12.30
C ALA A 13 11.87 13.01 11.91
N ASN A 14 12.19 11.84 12.48
CA ASN A 14 13.40 11.09 12.15
C ASN A 14 13.30 10.49 10.73
N GLU A 15 14.30 10.71 9.90
CA GLU A 15 14.30 10.31 8.49
C GLU A 15 14.18 8.81 8.26
N ARG A 16 14.97 7.99 8.96
CA ARG A 16 14.91 6.52 8.81
C ARG A 16 13.56 5.97 9.28
N ARG A 17 13.01 6.48 10.38
CA ARG A 17 11.66 6.11 10.82
C ARG A 17 10.60 6.53 9.80
N ARG A 18 10.74 7.72 9.22
CA ARG A 18 9.83 8.23 8.19
C ARG A 18 9.90 7.43 6.90
N GLU A 19 11.06 6.88 6.55
CA GLU A 19 11.21 5.97 5.41
C GLU A 19 10.41 4.69 5.59
N LEU A 20 10.55 4.02 6.75
CA LEU A 20 9.76 2.83 7.08
C LEU A 20 8.27 3.17 7.15
N TRP A 21 7.92 4.28 7.82
CA TRP A 21 6.55 4.78 7.86
C TRP A 21 5.98 5.04 6.46
N LEU A 22 6.78 5.54 5.51
CA LEU A 22 6.34 5.79 4.13
C LEU A 22 6.06 4.49 3.38
N GLN A 23 6.81 3.42 3.67
CA GLN A 23 6.50 2.07 3.16
C GLN A 23 5.16 1.57 3.71
N HIS A 24 4.94 1.70 5.02
CA HIS A 24 3.67 1.36 5.64
C HIS A 24 2.52 2.22 5.11
N ALA A 25 2.77 3.49 4.79
CA ALA A 25 1.76 4.37 4.18
C ALA A 25 1.34 3.90 2.79
N ALA A 26 2.29 3.46 1.96
CA ALA A 26 1.99 2.83 0.69
C ALA A 26 1.23 1.50 0.86
N GLY A 27 1.65 0.67 1.82
CA GLY A 27 0.93 -0.55 2.20
C GLY A 27 -0.51 -0.28 2.64
N PHE A 28 -0.73 0.75 3.45
CA PHE A 28 -2.04 1.20 3.90
C PHE A 28 -2.94 1.56 2.72
N ILE A 29 -2.43 2.36 1.77
CA ILE A 29 -3.19 2.69 0.56
C ILE A 29 -3.57 1.42 -0.20
N LEU A 30 -2.63 0.49 -0.42
CA LEU A 30 -2.91 -0.75 -1.15
C LEU A 30 -3.97 -1.61 -0.45
N PHE A 31 -3.94 -1.78 0.87
CA PHE A 31 -4.88 -2.65 1.58
C PHE A 31 -6.23 -2.00 1.81
N GLU A 32 -6.25 -0.77 2.29
CA GLU A 32 -7.48 -0.05 2.60
C GLU A 32 -8.21 0.37 1.34
N TYR A 33 -7.49 0.72 0.28
CA TYR A 33 -8.13 1.08 -0.99
C TYR A 33 -8.35 -0.15 -1.86
N VAL A 34 -7.30 -0.86 -2.28
CA VAL A 34 -7.42 -1.89 -3.33
C VAL A 34 -8.05 -3.16 -2.77
N ARG A 35 -7.47 -3.73 -1.72
CA ARG A 35 -7.93 -5.02 -1.17
C ARG A 35 -9.33 -4.91 -0.58
N LYS A 36 -9.59 -3.95 0.32
CA LYS A 36 -10.92 -3.80 0.94
C LYS A 36 -12.01 -3.47 -0.08
N ARG A 37 -11.70 -2.68 -1.12
CA ARG A 37 -12.65 -2.45 -2.21
C ARG A 37 -12.97 -3.74 -2.95
N ALA A 38 -11.94 -4.49 -3.38
CA ALA A 38 -12.16 -5.76 -4.08
C ALA A 38 -13.00 -6.75 -3.24
N LEU A 39 -12.76 -6.82 -1.93
CA LEU A 39 -13.57 -7.64 -1.01
C LEU A 39 -15.02 -7.16 -0.94
N SER A 40 -15.26 -5.85 -0.95
CA SER A 40 -16.61 -5.28 -0.92
C SER A 40 -17.41 -5.52 -2.21
N GLU A 41 -16.73 -5.83 -3.31
CA GLU A 41 -17.37 -6.15 -4.60
C GLU A 41 -17.80 -7.63 -4.69
N ILE A 42 -17.43 -8.48 -3.72
CA ILE A 42 -17.91 -9.87 -3.66
C ILE A 42 -19.41 -9.87 -3.33
N ALA A 43 -20.22 -10.35 -4.28
CA ALA A 43 -21.67 -10.42 -4.16
C ALA A 43 -22.13 -11.01 -2.82
N GLU A 44 -23.06 -10.32 -2.16
CA GLU A 44 -23.65 -10.78 -0.89
C GLU A 44 -24.32 -12.15 -1.02
N SER A 45 -24.84 -12.46 -2.20
CA SER A 45 -25.48 -13.74 -2.54
C SER A 45 -24.50 -14.87 -2.89
N ALA A 46 -23.19 -14.63 -2.88
CA ALA A 46 -22.20 -15.67 -3.16
C ALA A 46 -22.27 -16.79 -2.11
N SER A 47 -22.10 -18.05 -2.54
CA SER A 47 -21.95 -19.16 -1.60
C SER A 47 -20.68 -18.99 -0.76
N ALA A 48 -20.60 -19.69 0.37
CA ALA A 48 -19.42 -19.66 1.24
C ALA A 48 -18.15 -20.08 0.48
N GLU A 49 -18.25 -21.10 -0.37
CA GLU A 49 -17.15 -21.59 -1.19
C GLU A 49 -16.71 -20.57 -2.24
N ALA A 50 -17.68 -19.94 -2.93
CA ALA A 50 -17.40 -18.92 -3.94
C ALA A 50 -16.76 -17.67 -3.31
N ARG A 51 -17.26 -17.24 -2.15
CA ARG A 51 -16.69 -16.13 -1.37
C ARG A 51 -15.26 -16.43 -0.94
N SER A 52 -15.01 -17.61 -0.38
CA SER A 52 -13.65 -18.01 0.04
C SER A 52 -12.68 -18.07 -1.13
N ALA A 53 -13.10 -18.62 -2.28
CA ALA A 53 -12.28 -18.65 -3.49
C ALA A 53 -11.96 -17.24 -4.01
N ALA A 54 -12.94 -16.32 -3.99
CA ALA A 54 -12.74 -14.93 -4.38
C ALA A 54 -11.78 -14.18 -3.43
N GLU A 55 -11.95 -14.33 -2.12
CA GLU A 55 -11.05 -13.76 -1.11
C GLU A 55 -9.61 -14.22 -1.31
N LYS A 56 -9.41 -15.53 -1.54
CA LYS A 56 -8.09 -16.08 -1.84
C LYS A 56 -7.51 -15.49 -3.13
N ALA A 57 -8.29 -15.40 -4.20
CA ALA A 57 -7.82 -14.84 -5.47
C ALA A 57 -7.40 -13.37 -5.34
N ILE A 58 -8.14 -12.59 -4.54
CA ILE A 58 -7.79 -11.20 -4.22
C ILE A 58 -6.46 -11.16 -3.46
N ASP A 59 -6.30 -11.99 -2.43
CA ASP A 59 -5.07 -12.07 -1.65
C ASP A 59 -3.86 -12.50 -2.49
N ASP A 60 -4.02 -13.50 -3.36
CA ASP A 60 -2.98 -13.97 -4.28
C ASP A 60 -2.55 -12.85 -5.25
N CYS A 61 -3.51 -12.08 -5.77
CA CYS A 61 -3.25 -10.95 -6.67
C CYS A 61 -2.50 -9.82 -5.95
N MET A 62 -2.95 -9.46 -4.73
CA MET A 62 -2.27 -8.48 -3.89
C MET A 62 -0.83 -8.90 -3.58
N TYR A 63 -0.61 -10.18 -3.25
CA TYR A 63 0.73 -10.72 -3.01
C TYR A 63 1.60 -10.69 -4.27
N ALA A 64 1.05 -11.04 -5.43
CA ALA A 64 1.77 -10.94 -6.71
C ALA A 64 2.17 -9.50 -7.04
N LEU A 65 1.29 -8.52 -6.79
CA LEU A 65 1.59 -7.10 -6.94
C LEU A 65 2.75 -6.66 -6.02
N MET A 66 2.80 -7.15 -4.78
CA MET A 66 3.92 -6.84 -3.90
C MET A 66 5.24 -7.43 -4.37
N ARG A 67 5.21 -8.66 -4.89
CA ARG A 67 6.40 -9.25 -5.48
C ARG A 67 6.90 -8.43 -6.67
N LEU A 68 5.98 -7.88 -7.45
CA LEU A 68 6.31 -6.94 -8.53
C LEU A 68 6.95 -5.65 -7.97
N ILE A 69 6.38 -5.06 -6.91
CA ILE A 69 6.93 -3.86 -6.24
C ILE A 69 8.33 -4.12 -5.67
N ASP A 70 8.56 -5.29 -5.07
CA ASP A 70 9.87 -5.74 -4.57
C ASP A 70 10.88 -6.04 -5.70
N GLY A 71 10.45 -5.95 -6.97
CA GLY A 71 11.29 -6.20 -8.14
C GLY A 71 11.51 -7.67 -8.46
N ASN A 72 10.72 -8.58 -7.89
CA ASN A 72 10.81 -10.03 -8.16
C ASN A 72 10.30 -10.42 -9.56
N SER A 73 9.68 -9.51 -10.30
CA SER A 73 9.28 -9.75 -11.70
C SER A 73 10.46 -9.76 -12.67
N GLY A 74 11.62 -9.26 -12.24
CA GLY A 74 12.73 -8.96 -13.14
C GLY A 74 12.43 -7.76 -14.05
N ALA A 75 13.27 -7.60 -15.07
CA ALA A 75 13.14 -6.58 -16.11
C ALA A 75 13.11 -7.25 -17.50
N LEU A 76 12.48 -6.61 -18.48
CA LEU A 76 12.59 -7.00 -19.88
C LEU A 76 13.85 -6.37 -20.45
N MET A 77 14.84 -7.18 -20.83
CA MET A 77 16.14 -6.68 -21.27
C MET A 77 16.65 -7.38 -22.54
N ASN A 78 17.47 -6.67 -23.31
CA ASN A 78 18.31 -7.21 -24.39
C ASN A 78 19.75 -6.69 -24.23
N ALA A 79 20.57 -6.78 -25.28
CA ALA A 79 21.97 -6.34 -25.22
C ALA A 79 22.14 -4.82 -24.98
N ASP A 80 21.14 -4.01 -25.36
CA ASP A 80 21.26 -2.56 -25.42
C ASP A 80 20.25 -1.82 -24.52
N PHE A 81 19.16 -2.48 -24.11
CA PHE A 81 18.03 -1.85 -23.42
C PHE A 81 17.48 -2.70 -22.28
N GLU A 82 16.94 -2.01 -21.27
CA GLU A 82 16.22 -2.58 -20.14
C GLU A 82 14.93 -1.79 -19.90
N VAL A 83 13.84 -2.50 -19.59
CA VAL A 83 12.57 -1.94 -19.12
C VAL A 83 12.21 -2.61 -17.80
N ASP A 84 12.13 -1.82 -16.74
CA ASP A 84 11.64 -2.22 -15.43
C ASP A 84 10.41 -1.38 -15.01
N LEU A 85 9.71 -1.83 -13.97
CA LEU A 85 8.60 -1.12 -13.37
C LEU A 85 8.98 -0.70 -11.96
N ARG A 86 8.84 0.60 -11.67
CA ARG A 86 9.09 1.17 -10.35
C ARG A 86 7.81 1.75 -9.78
N MET A 87 7.61 1.54 -8.48
CA MET A 87 6.53 2.18 -7.74
C MET A 87 7.14 3.11 -6.70
N ILE A 88 6.78 4.39 -6.80
CA ILE A 88 7.36 5.44 -5.98
C ILE A 88 6.32 5.90 -4.96
N ALA A 89 6.66 5.81 -3.67
CA ALA A 89 5.90 6.48 -2.62
C ALA A 89 6.47 7.87 -2.37
N ARG A 90 5.59 8.87 -2.30
CA ARG A 90 5.97 10.28 -2.16
C ARG A 90 5.21 10.92 -1.00
N LEU A 91 5.96 11.53 -0.09
CA LEU A 91 5.45 12.45 0.93
C LEU A 91 5.74 13.88 0.49
N ALA A 92 4.72 14.72 0.40
CA ALA A 92 4.85 16.13 0.04
C ALA A 92 3.98 16.99 0.95
N SER A 93 4.32 18.27 1.08
CA SER A 93 3.46 19.23 1.77
C SER A 93 2.24 19.53 0.91
N ALA A 94 1.04 19.49 1.48
CA ALA A 94 -0.19 19.88 0.79
C ALA A 94 -0.28 21.40 0.52
N GLN A 95 0.54 22.20 1.21
CA GLN A 95 0.51 23.68 1.16
C GLN A 95 1.89 24.28 0.82
N GLY A 96 2.86 23.43 0.46
CA GLY A 96 4.25 23.81 0.25
C GLY A 96 4.67 23.76 -1.22
N PRO A 97 5.97 23.94 -1.51
CA PRO A 97 6.49 23.79 -2.86
C PRO A 97 6.28 22.36 -3.38
N ASP A 98 6.25 22.19 -4.71
CA ASP A 98 6.03 20.89 -5.37
C ASP A 98 7.13 19.85 -5.08
N ALA A 99 8.25 20.21 -4.45
CA ALA A 99 9.28 19.25 -4.08
C ALA A 99 8.79 18.30 -2.97
N PRO A 100 9.03 16.98 -3.09
CA PRO A 100 8.69 16.05 -2.01
C PRO A 100 9.53 16.32 -0.76
N ILE A 101 8.90 16.17 0.41
CA ILE A 101 9.59 16.09 1.71
C ILE A 101 10.43 14.80 1.74
N GLN A 102 9.88 13.71 1.22
CA GLN A 102 10.59 12.45 1.04
C GLN A 102 9.99 11.65 -0.12
N GLN A 103 10.83 10.88 -0.79
CA GLN A 103 10.43 9.97 -1.85
C GLN A 103 11.21 8.67 -1.68
N LEU A 104 10.53 7.55 -1.91
CA LEU A 104 11.11 6.22 -1.82
C LEU A 104 10.69 5.42 -3.05
N ASP A 105 11.67 4.83 -3.75
CA ASP A 105 11.39 3.69 -4.61
C ASP A 105 11.10 2.49 -3.71
N LEU A 106 9.88 1.97 -3.78
CA LEU A 106 9.43 0.92 -2.88
C LEU A 106 10.22 -0.38 -3.02
N ARG A 107 10.93 -0.56 -4.14
CA ARG A 107 11.87 -1.68 -4.34
C ARG A 107 13.09 -1.60 -3.43
N ASP A 108 13.50 -0.40 -3.02
CA ASP A 108 14.65 -0.17 -2.14
C ASP A 108 14.27 -0.24 -0.64
N GLY A 109 13.00 -0.55 -0.34
CA GLY A 109 12.48 -0.69 1.02
C GLY A 109 12.83 -2.01 1.71
N ASP A 110 12.23 -2.23 2.88
CA ASP A 110 12.46 -3.41 3.72
C ASP A 110 11.68 -4.66 3.19
N GLY A 111 11.02 -4.55 2.03
CA GLY A 111 10.28 -5.61 1.33
C GLY A 111 8.78 -5.62 1.61
N PHE A 112 7.97 -5.33 0.59
CA PHE A 112 6.51 -5.32 0.66
C PHE A 112 5.91 -6.71 0.89
N CYS A 113 6.55 -7.76 0.37
CA CYS A 113 6.11 -9.13 0.64
C CYS A 113 6.10 -9.49 2.13
N MET A 114 7.03 -8.93 2.92
CA MET A 114 7.01 -9.07 4.38
C MET A 114 5.86 -8.27 4.98
N GLY A 115 5.64 -7.04 4.49
CA GLY A 115 4.52 -6.18 4.87
C GLY A 115 3.15 -6.81 4.64
N PHE A 116 2.97 -7.63 3.58
CA PHE A 116 1.71 -8.30 3.25
C PHE A 116 1.03 -8.95 4.44
N HIS A 117 1.79 -9.73 5.21
CA HIS A 117 1.26 -10.54 6.29
C HIS A 117 0.74 -9.68 7.43
N TYR A 118 1.45 -8.61 7.78
CA TYR A 118 1.05 -7.66 8.81
C TYR A 118 -0.13 -6.77 8.36
N TRP A 119 -0.06 -6.22 7.14
CA TRP A 119 -1.09 -5.30 6.62
C TRP A 119 -2.44 -5.99 6.40
N LYS A 120 -2.44 -7.28 6.06
CA LYS A 120 -3.67 -8.08 5.96
C LYS A 120 -4.43 -8.13 7.30
N GLU A 121 -3.70 -8.08 8.41
CA GLU A 121 -4.23 -8.08 9.78
C GLU A 121 -4.47 -6.66 10.31
N GLY A 122 -4.19 -5.63 9.50
CA GLY A 122 -4.35 -4.22 9.87
C GLY A 122 -3.18 -3.66 10.68
N ASP A 123 -2.06 -4.36 10.77
CA ASP A 123 -0.84 -3.90 11.42
C ASP A 123 0.05 -3.14 10.44
N PHE A 124 0.14 -1.82 10.60
CA PHE A 124 0.94 -0.91 9.77
C PHE A 124 2.15 -0.34 10.52
N GLY A 125 2.65 -1.06 11.53
CA GLY A 125 3.81 -0.67 12.33
C GLY A 125 3.49 0.28 13.48
N ASP A 126 4.53 0.64 14.23
CA ASP A 126 4.42 1.38 15.50
C ASP A 126 3.98 2.85 15.32
N ASP A 127 4.37 3.47 14.21
CA ASP A 127 3.98 4.83 13.87
C ASP A 127 2.71 4.79 13.02
N PRO A 128 1.56 5.29 13.53
CA PRO A 128 0.32 5.24 12.76
C PRO A 128 0.48 6.00 11.44
N VAL A 129 -0.09 5.46 10.36
CA VAL A 129 -0.12 6.13 9.06
C VAL A 129 -1.32 7.07 8.96
N ALA A 130 -2.47 6.62 9.45
CA ALA A 130 -3.72 7.31 9.26
C ALA A 130 -4.64 7.15 10.48
N ALA A 131 -5.53 8.12 10.66
CA ALA A 131 -6.60 8.07 11.65
C ALA A 131 -7.96 8.17 10.93
N PRO A 132 -9.04 7.59 11.48
CA PRO A 132 -10.38 7.80 10.93
C PRO A 132 -10.70 9.29 10.87
N ARG A 133 -11.18 9.76 9.72
CA ARG A 133 -11.67 11.12 9.57
C ARG A 133 -12.87 11.28 10.50
N GLN A 134 -12.86 12.27 11.37
CA GLN A 134 -14.05 12.59 12.17
C GLN A 134 -15.13 13.12 11.22
N THR A 135 -16.13 12.30 10.91
CA THR A 135 -17.38 12.81 10.35
C THR A 135 -18.05 13.62 11.44
N SER A 136 -18.02 14.95 11.33
CA SER A 136 -18.92 15.80 12.12
C SER A 136 -20.33 15.29 11.87
N ALA A 137 -20.99 14.76 12.90
CA ALA A 137 -22.41 14.49 12.83
C ALA A 137 -23.11 15.84 12.61
N GLU A 138 -23.73 16.02 11.45
CA GLU A 138 -24.66 17.12 11.19
C GLU A 138 -25.94 16.96 12.01
#